data_AF-A0A229TRL4-F1
#
_entry.id   AF-A0A229TRL4-F1
#
_cell.length_a   1.000
_cell.length_b   1.000
_cell.length_c   1.000
_cell.angle_alpha   90.00
_cell.angle_beta   90.00
_cell.angle_gamma   90.00
#
_symmetry.space_group_name_H-M   'P 1'
#
loop_
_entity.id
_entity.type
_entity.pdbx_description
1 polymer ?
#
loop_
_entity_poly.entity_id
_entity_poly.type
_entity_poly.pdbx_seq_one_letter_code
_entity_poly.pdbx_strand_id
1 'polypeptide(L)'
;MLVLDGSGSMKQADPTSGTKMDAAKTALRRFIGSAPAQAQVGLTVYGTRTGSSDAEKPQGCQDVQVLSPPRAIDKPALTAAVDGIQPSGYTPIGTALRTAADALPDTGPRAIVLVSDGEDTCAPPDPCEVARELTAQGATVVVHAVGFAVDAKSRAQLTCIAQVTGGTYTDAPDGKTLERILPRVSATALRTYEPAGTPITGTATWDNAPVAEPGQHLDTIGQKETRYYAVDVPEGGAAHFSATISFPRIDGVSITQDMNTLQLRLYADGGKDCHVFETEQVTMSSDGEALTVARTLDGDDGTCKGGGRYYVALTWDRVSAGVPERLPVELLTIVEPPVTDGGSRAVLPKVPFTEPSADREVTGGGSFTVAATLPGSGRYRDTLQRGEYVFYRVKLDWGQGLAYRVHFGQAGGSGVDNISNIATSLYNPYRAQIDSDTTVFTGRPAALPSTEDVLSTVPVRYHNRHADTFSARSQALAGWYYIAIKVGSTAASGDDVPVPVTLDLTIGGRPEDGPSYAGASQKPAQSAPVLVAAEEPTETWPIWLGVGAGAVVLGGVITVVVRKRA
;
A
#
# COMPACT_ATOMS: atom_id res chain seq x y z
N MET A 1 10.75 6.25 8.78
CA MET A 1 11.65 6.95 9.74
C MET A 1 10.85 7.41 10.94
N LEU A 2 11.28 7.10 12.15
CA LEU A 2 10.75 7.74 13.37
C LEU A 2 11.52 9.04 13.61
N VAL A 3 10.84 10.14 13.86
CA VAL A 3 11.45 11.43 14.22
C VAL A 3 10.94 11.83 15.59
N LEU A 4 11.83 11.87 16.59
CA LEU A 4 11.48 12.17 17.98
C LEU A 4 11.98 13.55 18.39
N ASP A 5 11.09 14.29 19.05
CA ASP A 5 11.46 15.48 19.82
C ASP A 5 12.30 15.14 21.04
N GLY A 6 13.54 15.60 21.03
CA GLY A 6 14.43 15.58 22.17
C GLY A 6 14.53 16.93 22.86
N SER A 7 13.83 17.98 22.44
CA SER A 7 14.09 19.34 22.93
C SER A 7 13.91 19.52 24.44
N GLY A 8 14.36 20.67 24.97
CA GLY A 8 14.32 20.94 26.40
C GLY A 8 12.93 20.83 27.04
N SER A 9 11.84 21.07 26.29
CA SER A 9 10.45 20.92 26.77
C SER A 9 10.12 19.48 27.16
N MET A 10 10.79 18.48 26.59
CA MET A 10 10.59 17.07 26.91
C MET A 10 11.05 16.69 28.33
N LYS A 11 11.73 17.59 29.06
CA LYS A 11 12.02 17.45 30.50
C LYS A 11 10.82 17.74 31.40
N GLN A 12 9.78 18.38 30.87
CA GLN A 12 8.60 18.71 31.66
C GLN A 12 7.92 17.45 32.17
N ALA A 13 7.24 17.58 33.31
CA ALA A 13 6.50 16.49 33.89
C ALA A 13 5.35 16.07 32.97
N ASP A 14 5.23 14.76 32.74
CA ASP A 14 4.05 14.14 32.17
C ASP A 14 3.13 13.70 33.32
N PRO A 15 1.81 13.94 33.24
CA PRO A 15 0.88 13.58 34.31
C PRO A 15 0.82 12.07 34.60
N THR A 16 1.38 11.22 33.74
CA THR A 16 1.25 9.76 33.82
C THR A 16 2.57 8.98 33.90
N SER A 17 3.71 9.57 33.55
CA SER A 17 4.93 8.80 33.19
C SER A 17 6.26 9.35 33.74
N GLY A 18 6.24 10.33 34.65
CA GLY A 18 7.45 11.02 35.07
C GLY A 18 7.68 12.25 34.18
N THR A 19 8.60 12.18 33.21
CA THR A 19 8.77 13.23 32.20
C THR A 19 8.09 12.90 30.88
N LYS A 20 7.88 13.90 30.02
CA LYS A 20 7.45 13.69 28.64
C LYS A 20 8.41 12.75 27.88
N MET A 21 9.72 12.92 28.02
CA MET A 21 10.69 12.02 27.41
C MET A 21 10.53 10.57 27.90
N ASP A 22 10.25 10.33 29.18
CA ASP A 22 10.02 8.98 29.71
C ASP A 22 8.80 8.31 29.06
N ALA A 23 7.72 9.07 28.88
CA ALA A 23 6.53 8.61 28.16
C ALA A 23 6.85 8.24 26.70
N ALA A 24 7.56 9.13 25.98
CA ALA A 24 7.91 8.92 24.59
C ALA A 24 8.82 7.69 24.40
N LYS A 25 9.82 7.51 25.28
CA LYS A 25 10.66 6.31 25.29
C LYS A 25 9.83 5.05 25.52
N THR A 26 8.89 5.07 26.46
CA THR A 26 8.02 3.92 26.74
C THR A 26 7.15 3.56 25.54
N ALA A 27 6.56 4.56 24.88
CA ALA A 27 5.78 4.39 23.67
C ALA A 27 6.61 3.80 22.51
N LEU A 28 7.84 4.31 22.32
CA LEU A 28 8.77 3.80 21.31
C LEU A 28 9.19 2.36 21.58
N ARG A 29 9.54 2.01 22.83
CA ARG A 29 9.87 0.62 23.19
C ARG A 29 8.73 -0.33 22.88
N ARG A 30 7.49 0.08 23.14
CA ARG A 30 6.30 -0.73 22.83
C ARG A 30 6.18 -0.99 21.32
N PHE A 31 6.34 0.05 20.50
CA PHE A 31 6.37 -0.08 19.05
C PHE A 31 7.47 -1.02 18.58
N ILE A 32 8.71 -0.81 19.04
CA ILE A 32 9.87 -1.64 18.68
C ILE A 32 9.61 -3.10 19.05
N GLY A 33 9.01 -3.35 20.22
CA GLY A 33 8.60 -4.67 20.66
C GLY A 33 7.60 -5.34 19.71
N SER A 34 6.58 -4.62 19.26
CA SER A 34 5.52 -5.15 18.39
C SER A 34 5.85 -5.18 16.89
N ALA A 35 6.86 -4.42 16.44
CA ALA A 35 7.16 -4.30 15.02
C ALA A 35 7.59 -5.66 14.39
N PRO A 36 7.19 -5.95 13.13
CA PRO A 36 7.64 -7.14 12.40
C PRO A 36 9.16 -7.17 12.25
N ALA A 37 9.78 -8.35 12.28
CA ALA A 37 11.25 -8.50 12.24
C ALA A 37 11.89 -7.95 10.94
N GLN A 38 11.13 -7.92 9.85
CA GLN A 38 11.55 -7.42 8.54
C GLN A 38 11.28 -5.93 8.32
N ALA A 39 10.65 -5.24 9.27
CA ALA A 39 10.29 -3.83 9.11
C ALA A 39 11.54 -2.95 8.94
N GLN A 40 11.54 -2.08 7.93
CA GLN A 40 12.61 -1.11 7.70
C GLN A 40 12.38 0.12 8.58
N VAL A 41 13.10 0.23 9.69
CA VAL A 41 12.90 1.29 10.69
C VAL A 41 14.20 2.02 10.94
N GLY A 42 14.14 3.35 10.85
CA GLY A 42 15.18 4.26 11.30
C GLY A 42 14.66 5.15 12.43
N LEU A 43 15.60 5.79 13.14
CA LEU A 43 15.32 6.74 14.21
C LEU A 43 16.19 7.99 14.03
N THR A 44 15.52 9.13 13.93
CA THR A 44 16.08 10.48 13.96
C THR A 44 15.58 11.17 15.23
N VAL A 45 16.44 11.98 15.84
CA VAL A 45 16.11 12.83 16.99
C VAL A 45 16.58 14.25 16.72
N TYR A 46 15.91 15.24 17.29
CA TYR A 46 16.38 16.62 17.31
C TYR A 46 16.41 17.19 18.73
N GLY A 47 17.28 18.18 18.97
CA GLY A 47 17.42 18.81 20.28
C GLY A 47 18.00 17.84 21.32
N THR A 48 19.31 17.58 21.28
CA THR A 48 19.96 16.67 22.25
C THR A 48 21.38 17.09 22.63
N ARG A 49 22.04 17.92 21.82
CA ARG A 49 23.48 18.27 21.97
C ARG A 49 23.75 19.70 22.41
N THR A 50 22.80 20.61 22.27
CA THR A 50 22.97 22.02 22.68
C THR A 50 22.11 22.35 23.88
N GLY A 51 22.47 23.38 24.63
CA GLY A 51 21.53 24.00 25.56
C GLY A 51 20.43 24.80 24.84
N SER A 52 19.49 25.33 25.62
CA SER A 52 18.35 26.13 25.15
C SER A 52 18.59 27.64 25.29
N SER A 53 19.86 28.07 25.32
CA SER A 53 20.23 29.47 25.43
C SER A 53 20.26 30.16 24.06
N ASP A 54 19.90 31.44 24.00
CA ASP A 54 19.88 32.21 22.73
C ASP A 54 21.25 32.20 22.02
N ALA A 55 22.34 32.11 22.77
CA ALA A 55 23.69 32.00 22.23
C ALA A 55 23.92 30.68 21.47
N GLU A 56 23.27 29.60 21.89
CA GLU A 56 23.37 28.28 21.27
C GLU A 56 22.33 28.06 20.17
N LYS A 57 21.32 28.92 20.04
CA LYS A 57 20.23 28.79 19.07
C LYS A 57 20.69 28.52 17.63
N PRO A 58 21.73 29.19 17.08
CA PRO A 58 22.19 28.89 15.71
C PRO A 58 22.66 27.44 15.54
N GLN A 59 23.30 26.86 16.55
CA GLN A 59 23.78 25.47 16.56
C GLN A 59 22.63 24.51 16.89
N GLY A 60 21.76 24.87 17.84
CA GLY A 60 20.58 24.09 18.22
C GLY A 60 19.60 23.92 17.07
N CYS A 61 19.47 24.91 16.19
CA CYS A 61 18.63 24.80 15.00
C CYS A 61 19.20 23.90 13.88
N GLN A 62 20.43 23.42 14.05
CA GLN A 62 21.07 22.40 13.22
C GLN A 62 21.21 21.06 13.96
N ASP A 63 20.68 20.97 15.19
CA ASP A 63 20.87 19.81 16.04
C ASP A 63 19.86 18.70 15.74
N VAL A 64 20.12 17.99 14.64
CA VAL A 64 19.39 16.79 14.22
C VAL A 64 20.38 15.64 14.08
N GLN A 65 20.02 14.46 14.59
CA GLN A 65 20.85 13.26 14.53
C GLN A 65 20.05 12.05 14.06
N VAL A 66 20.58 11.33 13.07
CA VAL A 66 20.11 10.00 12.69
C VAL A 66 20.80 8.98 13.61
N LEU A 67 20.10 8.55 14.66
CA LEU A 67 20.64 7.59 15.63
C LEU A 67 20.67 6.16 15.08
N SER A 68 19.71 5.85 14.20
CA SER A 68 19.71 4.60 13.42
C SER A 68 19.21 4.90 12.01
N PRO A 69 19.98 4.56 10.96
CA PRO A 69 19.48 4.67 9.60
C PRO A 69 18.34 3.66 9.37
N PRO A 70 17.48 3.86 8.35
CA PRO A 70 16.46 2.89 7.97
C PRO A 70 17.09 1.57 7.52
N ARG A 71 16.79 0.51 8.27
CA ARG A 71 17.23 -0.86 7.98
C ARG A 71 16.27 -1.85 8.61
N ALA A 72 16.41 -3.14 8.28
CA ALA A 72 15.67 -4.21 8.95
C ALA A 72 15.82 -4.06 10.47
N ILE A 73 14.69 -4.08 11.19
CA ILE A 73 14.64 -3.63 12.57
C ILE A 73 15.49 -4.50 13.50
N ASP A 74 16.50 -3.88 14.09
CA ASP A 74 17.31 -4.44 15.16
C ASP A 74 16.73 -3.96 16.49
N LYS A 75 15.78 -4.74 17.02
CA LYS A 75 15.02 -4.34 18.21
C LYS A 75 15.92 -3.99 19.41
N PRO A 76 16.94 -4.78 19.77
CA PRO A 76 17.85 -4.42 20.86
C PRO A 76 18.61 -3.11 20.60
N ALA A 77 19.21 -2.94 19.41
CA ALA A 77 19.99 -1.75 19.11
C ALA A 77 19.13 -0.48 19.07
N LEU A 78 17.94 -0.56 18.48
CA LEU A 78 17.01 0.55 18.40
C LEU A 78 16.46 0.93 19.79
N THR A 79 16.18 -0.07 20.64
CA THR A 79 15.80 0.17 22.05
C THR A 79 16.91 0.91 22.80
N ALA A 80 18.16 0.48 22.65
CA ALA A 80 19.31 1.14 23.29
C ALA A 80 19.49 2.58 22.79
N ALA A 81 19.30 2.82 21.50
CA ALA A 81 19.34 4.17 20.92
C ALA A 81 18.27 5.08 21.54
N VAL A 82 17.03 4.60 21.67
CA VAL A 82 15.93 5.32 22.35
C VAL A 82 16.27 5.61 23.81
N ASP A 83 16.82 4.63 24.53
CA ASP A 83 17.15 4.77 25.95
C ASP A 83 18.21 5.84 26.20
N GLY A 84 19.16 5.98 25.28
CA GLY A 84 20.25 6.96 25.33
C GLY A 84 19.82 8.41 25.11
N ILE A 85 18.60 8.68 24.63
CA ILE A 85 18.16 10.03 24.29
C ILE A 85 18.05 10.88 25.56
N GLN A 86 18.75 12.01 25.60
CA GLN A 86 18.68 12.97 26.69
C GLN A 86 18.14 14.30 26.17
N PRO A 87 17.06 14.81 26.75
CA PRO A 87 16.42 15.96 26.15
C PRO A 87 17.21 17.25 26.34
N SER A 88 17.32 18.10 25.32
CA SER A 88 18.02 19.40 25.41
C SER A 88 17.73 20.33 24.22
N GLY A 89 17.98 21.62 24.34
CA GLY A 89 18.04 22.50 23.17
C GLY A 89 16.68 22.87 22.57
N TYR A 90 16.67 23.01 21.24
CA TYR A 90 15.61 23.63 20.42
C TYR A 90 14.87 22.59 19.55
N THR A 91 13.80 23.03 18.87
CA THR A 91 12.88 22.22 18.05
C THR A 91 13.02 22.55 16.54
N PRO A 92 14.08 22.10 15.83
CA PRO A 92 14.24 22.32 14.39
C PRO A 92 13.46 21.29 13.56
N ILE A 93 12.12 21.36 13.59
CA ILE A 93 11.23 20.41 12.91
C ILE A 93 11.48 20.42 11.40
N GLY A 94 11.62 21.60 10.78
CA GLY A 94 11.89 21.71 9.34
C GLY A 94 13.19 21.00 8.94
N THR A 95 14.29 21.24 9.66
CA THR A 95 15.57 20.55 9.44
C THR A 95 15.43 19.06 9.67
N ALA A 96 14.72 18.64 10.72
CA ALA A 96 14.52 17.24 11.05
C ALA A 96 13.74 16.48 9.95
N LEU A 97 12.73 17.10 9.34
CA LEU A 97 11.99 16.51 8.22
C LEU A 97 12.90 16.30 7.00
N ARG A 98 13.72 17.29 6.64
CA ARG A 98 14.69 17.15 5.54
C ARG A 98 15.70 16.03 5.82
N THR A 99 16.35 16.06 6.99
CA THR A 99 17.31 15.01 7.37
C THR A 99 16.68 13.61 7.40
N ALA A 100 15.44 13.50 7.88
CA ALA A 100 14.71 12.23 7.89
C ALA A 100 14.35 11.75 6.49
N ALA A 101 13.98 12.66 5.58
CA ALA A 101 13.71 12.36 4.18
C ALA A 101 14.98 11.94 3.44
N ASP A 102 16.10 12.65 3.64
CA ASP A 102 17.41 12.36 3.03
C ASP A 102 17.99 11.01 3.52
N ALA A 103 17.66 10.61 4.75
CA ALA A 103 18.09 9.33 5.30
C ALA A 103 17.23 8.14 4.83
N LEU A 104 16.05 8.40 4.26
CA LEU A 104 15.21 7.38 3.66
C LEU A 104 15.74 7.02 2.26
N PRO A 105 15.52 5.77 1.79
CA PRO A 105 15.92 5.38 0.44
C PRO A 105 15.27 6.27 -0.62
N ASP A 106 16.00 6.59 -1.69
CA ASP A 106 15.48 7.46 -2.76
C ASP A 106 14.29 6.85 -3.52
N THR A 107 14.14 5.53 -3.45
CA THR A 107 13.12 4.74 -4.12
C THR A 107 12.22 3.99 -3.12
N GLY A 108 10.98 3.73 -3.54
CA GLY A 108 9.99 3.02 -2.73
C GLY A 108 9.19 3.93 -1.78
N PRO A 109 8.21 3.34 -1.05
CA PRO A 109 7.33 4.09 -0.16
C PRO A 109 8.08 4.62 1.05
N ARG A 110 7.90 5.89 1.36
CA ARG A 110 8.59 6.57 2.46
C ARG A 110 7.59 7.18 3.41
N ALA A 111 7.70 6.80 4.68
CA ALA A 111 6.91 7.39 5.73
C ALA A 111 7.81 7.96 6.84
N ILE A 112 7.43 9.12 7.36
CA ILE A 112 7.99 9.72 8.57
C ILE A 112 6.88 9.70 9.63
N VAL A 113 7.22 9.25 10.84
CA VAL A 113 6.36 9.42 12.02
C VAL A 113 7.03 10.43 12.93
N LEU A 114 6.51 11.65 12.97
CA LEU A 114 7.00 12.75 13.78
C LEU A 114 6.27 12.75 15.13
N VAL A 115 7.00 12.72 16.23
CA VAL A 115 6.47 12.91 17.59
C VAL A 115 7.04 14.21 18.12
N SER A 116 6.20 15.23 18.29
CA SER A 116 6.60 16.58 18.75
C SER A 116 5.77 17.04 19.93
N ASP A 117 6.39 17.68 20.92
CA ASP A 117 5.72 18.21 22.12
C ASP A 117 5.54 19.74 22.12
N GLY A 118 5.95 20.41 21.04
CA GLY A 118 5.87 21.86 20.92
C GLY A 118 5.99 22.40 19.49
N GLU A 119 5.95 23.73 19.40
CA GLU A 119 6.13 24.49 18.17
C GLU A 119 7.60 24.44 17.70
N ASP A 120 7.82 24.52 16.40
CA ASP A 120 9.15 24.80 15.86
C ASP A 120 9.68 26.16 16.35
N THR A 121 10.90 26.15 16.91
CA THR A 121 11.56 27.34 17.48
C THR A 121 12.67 27.90 16.59
N CYS A 122 12.81 27.34 15.39
CA CYS A 122 13.95 27.52 14.48
C CYS A 122 13.57 28.08 13.10
N ALA A 123 12.28 28.32 12.85
CA ALA A 123 11.81 29.03 11.66
C ALA A 123 12.48 30.41 11.53
N PRO A 124 12.77 30.88 10.30
CA PRO A 124 12.44 30.27 9.00
C PRO A 124 13.45 29.21 8.49
N PRO A 125 13.03 28.30 7.57
CA PRO A 125 11.68 28.20 6.98
C PRO A 125 10.65 27.56 7.92
N ASP A 126 9.37 27.86 7.69
CA ASP A 126 8.27 27.20 8.42
C ASP A 126 8.23 25.69 8.07
N PRO A 127 8.06 24.78 9.05
CA PRO A 127 8.02 23.34 8.82
C PRO A 127 6.96 22.86 7.84
N CYS A 128 5.80 23.54 7.75
CA CYS A 128 4.78 23.15 6.78
C CYS A 128 5.20 23.50 5.35
N GLU A 129 5.92 24.61 5.15
CA GLU A 129 6.52 24.91 3.84
C GLU A 129 7.59 23.87 3.47
N VAL A 130 8.40 23.44 4.43
CA VAL A 130 9.36 22.35 4.22
C VAL A 130 8.65 21.04 3.84
N ALA A 131 7.53 20.73 4.48
CA ALA A 131 6.75 19.55 4.14
C ALA A 131 6.18 19.63 2.70
N ARG A 132 5.72 20.81 2.24
CA ARG A 132 5.31 21.03 0.83
C ARG A 132 6.47 20.88 -0.14
N GLU A 133 7.63 21.39 0.22
CA GLU A 133 8.85 21.26 -0.58
C GLU A 133 9.21 19.78 -0.80
N LEU A 134 9.17 18.96 0.26
CA LEU A 134 9.45 17.53 0.18
C LEU A 134 8.48 16.81 -0.78
N THR A 135 7.19 17.14 -0.72
CA THR A 135 6.19 16.58 -1.66
C THR A 135 6.47 17.01 -3.11
N ALA A 136 6.91 18.25 -3.33
CA ALA A 136 7.13 18.81 -4.68
C ALA A 136 8.38 18.27 -5.38
N GLN A 137 9.38 17.78 -4.63
CA GLN A 137 10.64 17.27 -5.18
C GLN A 137 10.52 15.87 -5.83
N GLY A 138 9.30 15.35 -6.00
CA GLY A 138 9.05 14.01 -6.56
C GLY A 138 9.36 12.88 -5.59
N ALA A 139 9.79 13.21 -4.37
CA ALA A 139 10.02 12.28 -3.30
C ALA A 139 8.73 12.09 -2.49
N THR A 140 7.92 11.07 -2.80
CA THR A 140 6.67 10.80 -2.06
C THR A 140 6.97 10.34 -0.62
N VAL A 141 7.18 11.31 0.27
CA VAL A 141 7.36 11.11 1.72
C VAL A 141 6.07 11.51 2.42
N VAL A 142 5.41 10.55 3.04
CA VAL A 142 4.19 10.76 3.84
C VAL A 142 4.58 11.02 5.29
N VAL A 143 4.11 12.10 5.90
CA VAL A 143 4.41 12.41 7.31
C VAL A 143 3.18 12.21 8.18
N HIS A 144 3.24 11.24 9.09
CA HIS A 144 2.27 11.13 10.18
C HIS A 144 2.80 11.87 11.40
N ALA A 145 2.02 12.78 11.98
CA ALA A 145 2.42 13.59 13.12
C ALA A 145 1.64 13.22 14.38
N VAL A 146 2.33 13.07 15.50
CA VAL A 146 1.75 12.88 16.83
C VAL A 146 2.10 14.11 17.68
N GLY A 147 1.09 14.91 18.00
CA GLY A 147 1.25 16.07 18.88
C GLY A 147 1.15 15.66 20.35
N PHE A 148 2.27 15.66 21.06
CA PHE A 148 2.35 15.22 22.45
C PHE A 148 2.21 16.37 23.45
N ALA A 149 1.04 16.47 24.08
CA ALA A 149 0.70 17.54 25.03
C ALA A 149 0.98 18.95 24.46
N VAL A 150 0.54 19.16 23.22
CA VAL A 150 0.75 20.37 22.43
C VAL A 150 -0.38 21.39 22.59
N ASP A 151 -0.06 22.67 22.36
CA ASP A 151 -1.05 23.75 22.29
C ASP A 151 -1.72 23.85 20.90
N ALA A 152 -2.70 24.75 20.78
CA ALA A 152 -3.47 24.91 19.54
C ALA A 152 -2.61 25.35 18.34
N LYS A 153 -1.54 26.12 18.58
CA LYS A 153 -0.67 26.62 17.52
C LYS A 153 0.23 25.50 16.98
N SER A 154 0.85 24.76 17.88
CA SER A 154 1.66 23.58 17.58
C SER A 154 0.82 22.50 16.89
N ARG A 155 -0.41 22.27 17.36
CA ARG A 155 -1.39 21.39 16.69
C ARG A 155 -1.60 21.81 15.24
N ALA A 156 -1.94 23.08 14.99
CA ALA A 156 -2.19 23.56 13.63
C ALA A 156 -0.96 23.38 12.71
N GLN A 157 0.25 23.62 13.22
CA GLN A 157 1.49 23.41 12.46
C GLN A 157 1.72 21.94 12.12
N LEU A 158 1.58 21.03 13.10
CA LEU A 158 1.74 19.58 12.90
C LEU A 158 0.65 19.00 12.00
N THR A 159 -0.59 19.46 12.12
CA THR A 159 -1.69 19.12 11.22
C THR A 159 -1.37 19.53 9.79
N CYS A 160 -0.84 20.74 9.58
CA CYS A 160 -0.43 21.22 8.26
C CYS A 160 0.62 20.30 7.63
N ILE A 161 1.69 19.95 8.36
CA ILE A 161 2.75 19.04 7.90
C ILE A 161 2.18 17.70 7.44
N ALA A 162 1.30 17.10 8.26
CA ALA A 162 0.71 15.82 7.93
C ALA A 162 -0.19 15.90 6.69
N GLN A 163 -1.06 16.91 6.62
CA GLN A 163 -2.02 17.07 5.52
C GLN A 163 -1.34 17.32 4.18
N VAL A 164 -0.32 18.18 4.12
CA VAL A 164 0.36 18.50 2.84
C VAL A 164 1.21 17.35 2.28
N THR A 165 1.47 16.33 3.10
CA THR A 165 2.21 15.12 2.73
C THR A 165 1.28 13.90 2.57
N GLY A 166 -0.03 14.06 2.77
CA GLY A 166 -1.01 12.97 2.71
C GLY A 166 -0.98 12.02 3.91
N GLY A 167 -0.35 12.42 5.02
CA GLY A 167 -0.33 11.68 6.28
C GLY A 167 -1.40 12.15 7.26
N THR A 168 -1.31 11.67 8.49
CA THR A 168 -2.33 11.90 9.53
C THR A 168 -1.76 12.63 10.73
N TYR A 169 -2.56 13.49 11.35
CA TYR A 169 -2.25 14.09 12.64
C TYR A 169 -3.03 13.39 13.76
N THR A 170 -2.39 13.15 14.91
CA THR A 170 -3.07 12.58 16.08
C THR A 170 -2.63 13.27 17.37
N ASP A 171 -3.58 13.68 18.19
CA ASP A 171 -3.30 14.24 19.51
C ASP A 171 -2.97 13.14 20.54
N ALA A 172 -1.92 13.36 21.32
CA ALA A 172 -1.59 12.60 22.51
C ALA A 172 -1.55 13.56 23.72
N PRO A 173 -2.65 13.74 24.47
CA PRO A 173 -2.69 14.69 25.58
C PRO A 173 -1.82 14.30 26.79
N ASP A 174 -1.47 13.01 26.90
CA ASP A 174 -0.65 12.45 27.98
C ASP A 174 0.15 11.23 27.51
N GLY A 175 1.11 10.82 28.34
CA GLY A 175 2.02 9.71 28.06
C GLY A 175 1.31 8.37 27.85
N LYS A 176 0.28 8.06 28.65
CA LYS A 176 -0.54 6.85 28.44
C LYS A 176 -1.21 6.83 27.07
N THR A 177 -1.64 7.98 26.57
CA THR A 177 -2.24 8.09 25.26
C THR A 177 -1.18 7.97 24.17
N LEU A 178 -0.02 8.58 24.35
CA LEU A 178 1.13 8.41 23.45
C LEU A 178 1.55 6.93 23.34
N GLU A 179 1.66 6.22 24.46
CA GLU A 179 1.99 4.78 24.53
C GLU A 179 1.01 3.89 23.75
N ARG A 180 -0.24 4.34 23.63
CA ARG A 180 -1.29 3.61 22.92
C ARG A 180 -1.33 3.97 21.43
N ILE A 181 -1.02 5.21 21.08
CA ILE A 181 -1.16 5.74 19.71
C ILE A 181 0.10 5.49 18.89
N LEU A 182 1.30 5.75 19.44
CA LEU A 182 2.54 5.70 18.67
C LEU A 182 2.81 4.34 18.02
N PRO A 183 2.64 3.19 18.70
CA PRO A 183 2.78 1.89 18.03
C PRO A 183 1.82 1.71 16.85
N ARG A 184 0.61 2.28 16.94
CA ARG A 184 -0.41 2.18 15.89
C ARG A 184 -0.07 3.07 14.71
N VAL A 185 0.24 4.35 14.94
CA VAL A 185 0.65 5.29 13.89
C VAL A 185 1.90 4.77 13.17
N SER A 186 2.85 4.23 13.94
CA SER A 186 4.06 3.64 13.37
C SER A 186 3.79 2.35 12.60
N ALA A 187 2.86 1.50 13.05
CA ALA A 187 2.43 0.34 12.30
C ALA A 187 1.70 0.75 10.99
N THR A 188 0.82 1.73 11.02
CA THR A 188 0.17 2.29 9.81
C THR A 188 1.20 2.87 8.84
N ALA A 189 2.21 3.58 9.34
CA ALA A 189 3.33 4.06 8.52
C ALA A 189 4.13 2.92 7.87
N LEU A 190 4.12 1.71 8.45
CA LEU A 190 4.69 0.50 7.85
C LEU A 190 3.74 -0.20 6.86
N ARG A 191 2.44 0.13 6.87
CA ARG A 191 1.43 -0.42 5.95
C ARG A 191 1.44 0.27 4.59
N THR A 192 2.47 1.06 4.25
CA THR A 192 2.48 1.89 3.04
C THR A 192 2.18 1.07 1.79
N TYR A 193 1.34 1.65 0.92
CA TYR A 193 1.11 1.13 -0.41
C TYR A 193 2.45 1.07 -1.16
N GLU A 194 2.87 -0.14 -1.52
CA GLU A 194 4.04 -0.38 -2.38
C GLU A 194 3.53 -0.81 -3.75
N PRO A 195 3.42 0.11 -4.73
CA PRO A 195 3.17 -0.27 -6.10
C PRO A 195 4.36 -1.11 -6.57
N ALA A 196 4.08 -2.32 -7.02
CA ALA A 196 5.12 -3.23 -7.49
C ALA A 196 4.79 -3.78 -8.87
N GLY A 197 5.84 -4.16 -9.59
CA GLY A 197 5.74 -4.77 -10.90
C GLY A 197 6.86 -4.32 -11.82
N THR A 198 7.10 -5.08 -12.88
CA THR A 198 7.99 -4.67 -13.97
C THR A 198 7.38 -3.47 -14.70
N PRO A 199 8.15 -2.41 -15.02
CA PRO A 199 7.61 -1.27 -15.74
C PRO A 199 7.02 -1.67 -17.10
N ILE A 200 5.81 -1.19 -17.38
CA ILE A 200 5.14 -1.30 -18.68
C ILE A 200 4.46 0.04 -18.98
N THR A 201 4.31 0.40 -20.26
CA THR A 201 3.63 1.64 -20.64
C THR A 201 2.64 1.35 -21.76
N GLY A 202 1.37 1.30 -21.41
CA GLY A 202 0.29 1.10 -22.37
C GLY A 202 0.23 2.24 -23.37
N THR A 203 -0.23 1.93 -24.59
CA THR A 203 -0.31 2.90 -25.68
C THR A 203 -1.73 3.46 -25.82
N ALA A 204 -1.88 4.56 -26.57
CA ALA A 204 -3.19 5.15 -26.87
C ALA A 204 -4.02 4.34 -27.88
N THR A 205 -3.37 3.45 -28.65
CA THR A 205 -3.96 2.60 -29.68
C THR A 205 -3.45 1.17 -29.55
N TRP A 206 -4.23 0.20 -30.03
CA TRP A 206 -3.94 -1.22 -29.87
C TRP A 206 -2.74 -1.71 -30.70
N ASP A 207 -2.44 -1.09 -31.84
CA ASP A 207 -1.46 -1.56 -32.84
C ASP A 207 -0.01 -1.64 -32.33
N ASN A 208 0.34 -0.79 -31.35
CA ASN A 208 1.66 -0.77 -30.72
C ASN A 208 1.62 -1.11 -29.22
N ALA A 209 0.54 -1.71 -28.73
CA ALA A 209 0.40 -2.03 -27.31
C ALA A 209 1.49 -3.02 -26.85
N PRO A 210 2.18 -2.74 -25.72
CA PRO A 210 3.17 -3.65 -25.19
C PRO A 210 2.52 -4.94 -24.70
N VAL A 211 3.23 -6.05 -24.82
CA VAL A 211 2.77 -7.34 -24.27
C VAL A 211 2.96 -7.33 -22.75
N ALA A 212 1.86 -7.53 -22.03
CA ALA A 212 1.87 -7.78 -20.60
C ALA A 212 2.21 -9.26 -20.36
N GLU A 213 3.50 -9.59 -20.36
CA GLU A 213 4.01 -10.94 -20.11
C GLU A 213 3.50 -11.53 -18.78
N PRO A 214 3.54 -12.86 -18.57
CA PRO A 214 3.14 -13.44 -17.29
C PRO A 214 3.92 -12.81 -16.10
N GLY A 215 3.18 -12.30 -15.11
CA GLY A 215 3.74 -11.59 -13.97
C GLY A 215 2.98 -10.32 -13.61
N GLN A 216 3.54 -9.57 -12.66
CA GLN A 216 3.01 -8.28 -12.21
C GLN A 216 3.77 -7.14 -12.89
N HIS A 217 3.03 -6.19 -13.45
CA HIS A 217 3.56 -5.01 -14.11
C HIS A 217 3.02 -3.73 -13.47
N LEU A 218 3.76 -2.63 -13.66
CA LEU A 218 3.39 -1.33 -13.16
C LEU A 218 3.39 -0.31 -14.29
N ASP A 219 2.27 0.41 -14.41
CA ASP A 219 2.13 1.57 -15.27
C ASP A 219 1.47 2.71 -14.45
N THR A 220 1.12 3.79 -15.12
CA THR A 220 0.28 4.86 -14.61
C THR A 220 -0.90 5.09 -15.55
N ILE A 221 -2.03 5.55 -15.03
CA ILE A 221 -3.20 5.89 -15.85
C ILE A 221 -3.76 7.24 -15.42
N GLY A 222 -4.04 8.10 -16.40
CA GLY A 222 -4.64 9.40 -16.21
C GLY A 222 -6.16 9.33 -16.06
N GLN A 223 -6.73 10.36 -15.45
CA GLN A 223 -8.18 10.54 -15.39
C GLN A 223 -8.78 10.52 -16.80
N LYS A 224 -9.83 9.71 -17.03
CA LYS A 224 -10.47 9.52 -18.34
C LYS A 224 -9.56 8.98 -19.44
N GLU A 225 -8.32 8.59 -19.12
CA GLU A 225 -7.37 8.04 -20.07
C GLU A 225 -7.76 6.59 -20.41
N THR A 226 -7.52 6.20 -21.66
CA THR A 226 -7.57 4.80 -22.09
C THR A 226 -6.17 4.34 -22.49
N ARG A 227 -5.75 3.18 -21.98
CA ARG A 227 -4.47 2.55 -22.33
C ARG A 227 -4.68 1.14 -22.85
N TYR A 228 -3.91 0.77 -23.85
CA TYR A 228 -3.94 -0.55 -24.48
C TYR A 228 -2.73 -1.38 -24.06
N TYR A 229 -2.99 -2.64 -23.72
CA TYR A 229 -2.00 -3.66 -23.41
C TYR A 229 -2.31 -4.93 -24.23
N ALA A 230 -1.29 -5.61 -24.72
CA ALA A 230 -1.45 -6.90 -25.39
C ALA A 230 -1.31 -8.05 -24.40
N VAL A 231 -2.11 -9.11 -24.58
CA VAL A 231 -2.05 -10.35 -23.80
C VAL A 231 -2.05 -11.53 -24.77
N ASP A 232 -1.04 -12.38 -24.66
CA ASP A 232 -0.90 -13.56 -25.52
C ASP A 232 -1.58 -14.76 -24.85
N VAL A 233 -2.60 -15.32 -25.53
CA VAL A 233 -3.37 -16.48 -25.06
C VAL A 233 -2.92 -17.72 -25.83
N PRO A 234 -2.43 -18.79 -25.16
CA PRO A 234 -2.06 -20.02 -25.84
C PRO A 234 -3.26 -20.69 -26.52
N GLU A 235 -3.03 -21.36 -27.65
CA GLU A 235 -4.07 -22.12 -28.35
C GLU A 235 -4.60 -23.25 -27.46
N GLY A 236 -5.88 -23.19 -27.08
CA GLY A 236 -6.51 -24.13 -26.15
C GLY A 236 -6.15 -23.92 -24.67
N GLY A 237 -5.43 -22.85 -24.34
CA GLY A 237 -5.13 -22.40 -22.99
C GLY A 237 -5.97 -21.18 -22.58
N ALA A 238 -5.54 -20.49 -21.52
CA ALA A 238 -6.20 -19.27 -21.03
C ALA A 238 -5.19 -18.25 -20.50
N ALA A 239 -5.59 -16.99 -20.43
CA ALA A 239 -4.89 -15.94 -19.69
C ALA A 239 -5.84 -15.24 -18.73
N HIS A 240 -5.39 -14.94 -17.52
CA HIS A 240 -6.10 -14.10 -16.56
C HIS A 240 -5.40 -12.76 -16.50
N PHE A 241 -6.16 -11.69 -16.72
CA PHE A 241 -5.67 -10.33 -16.68
C PHE A 241 -6.45 -9.54 -15.62
N SER A 242 -5.75 -8.74 -14.83
CA SER A 242 -6.38 -7.76 -13.94
C SER A 242 -5.60 -6.47 -13.90
N ALA A 243 -6.32 -5.37 -13.67
CA ALA A 243 -5.75 -4.05 -13.42
C ALA A 243 -6.30 -3.49 -12.11
N THR A 244 -5.40 -3.06 -11.21
CA THR A 244 -5.72 -2.50 -9.90
C THR A 244 -5.24 -1.06 -9.79
N ILE A 245 -6.12 -0.16 -9.34
CA ILE A 245 -5.76 1.21 -8.95
C ILE A 245 -6.02 1.34 -7.44
N SER A 246 -5.00 1.74 -6.68
CA SER A 246 -5.14 2.16 -5.29
C SER A 246 -5.27 3.66 -5.21
N PHE A 247 -6.35 4.13 -4.58
CA PHE A 247 -6.63 5.55 -4.43
C PHE A 247 -5.96 6.10 -3.17
N PRO A 248 -5.47 7.35 -3.21
CA PRO A 248 -4.96 8.00 -2.00
C PRO A 248 -6.12 8.38 -1.07
N ARG A 249 -5.79 8.65 0.20
CA ARG A 249 -6.75 9.23 1.12
C ARG A 249 -6.98 10.70 0.80
N ILE A 250 -8.24 11.13 0.80
CA ILE A 250 -8.61 12.51 0.52
C ILE A 250 -9.75 12.90 1.48
N ASP A 251 -9.51 13.94 2.28
CA ASP A 251 -10.50 14.44 3.22
C ASP A 251 -11.54 15.32 2.55
N GLY A 252 -12.75 15.35 3.10
CA GLY A 252 -13.79 16.30 2.71
C GLY A 252 -14.45 16.03 1.35
N VAL A 253 -14.24 14.85 0.76
CA VAL A 253 -14.94 14.46 -0.47
C VAL A 253 -16.37 14.04 -0.14
N SER A 254 -17.36 14.66 -0.80
CA SER A 254 -18.76 14.27 -0.65
C SER A 254 -18.98 12.84 -1.17
N ILE A 255 -19.78 12.03 -0.47
CA ILE A 255 -20.13 10.66 -0.87
C ILE A 255 -20.70 10.57 -2.30
N THR A 256 -21.40 11.61 -2.77
CA THR A 256 -21.97 11.66 -4.13
C THR A 256 -20.95 11.94 -5.22
N GLN A 257 -19.78 12.45 -4.83
CA GLN A 257 -18.65 12.76 -5.70
C GLN A 257 -17.50 11.78 -5.51
N ASP A 258 -17.58 10.91 -4.49
CA ASP A 258 -16.55 9.92 -4.20
C ASP A 258 -16.84 8.57 -4.86
N MET A 259 -16.70 8.54 -6.19
CA MET A 259 -16.89 7.33 -6.97
C MET A 259 -15.92 7.25 -8.14
N ASN A 260 -15.26 6.11 -8.27
CA ASN A 260 -14.40 5.78 -9.39
C ASN A 260 -14.94 4.56 -10.16
N THR A 261 -14.68 4.52 -11.46
CA THR A 261 -15.05 3.40 -12.33
C THR A 261 -13.87 3.05 -13.23
N LEU A 262 -13.53 1.76 -13.30
CA LEU A 262 -12.48 1.21 -14.15
C LEU A 262 -13.13 0.24 -15.13
N GLN A 263 -12.91 0.48 -16.42
CA GLN A 263 -13.49 -0.30 -17.51
C GLN A 263 -12.42 -1.08 -18.23
N LEU A 264 -12.75 -2.30 -18.62
CA LEU A 264 -11.92 -3.17 -19.45
C LEU A 264 -12.72 -3.54 -20.70
N ARG A 265 -12.13 -3.37 -21.88
CA ARG A 265 -12.72 -3.83 -23.14
C ARG A 265 -11.71 -4.66 -23.93
N LEU A 266 -12.21 -5.73 -24.55
CA LEU A 266 -11.38 -6.70 -25.24
C LEU A 266 -11.46 -6.57 -26.77
N TYR A 267 -10.30 -6.65 -27.41
CA TYR A 267 -10.13 -6.70 -28.85
C TYR A 267 -9.24 -7.88 -29.24
N ALA A 268 -9.44 -8.44 -30.43
CA ALA A 268 -8.53 -9.40 -31.05
C ALA A 268 -7.61 -8.71 -32.07
N ASP A 269 -6.74 -9.51 -32.69
CA ASP A 269 -5.85 -9.07 -33.77
C ASP A 269 -6.59 -8.30 -34.89
N GLY A 270 -5.91 -7.30 -35.45
CA GLY A 270 -6.50 -6.35 -36.39
C GLY A 270 -7.47 -5.34 -35.77
N GLY A 271 -7.55 -5.25 -34.44
CA GLY A 271 -8.44 -4.31 -33.73
C GLY A 271 -9.91 -4.73 -33.75
N LYS A 272 -10.21 -6.00 -33.99
CA LYS A 272 -11.57 -6.53 -33.98
C LYS A 272 -12.13 -6.50 -32.57
N ASP A 273 -13.19 -5.73 -32.34
CA ASP A 273 -13.91 -5.68 -31.07
C ASP A 273 -14.55 -7.04 -30.75
N CYS A 274 -14.23 -7.60 -29.59
CA CYS A 274 -14.79 -8.88 -29.15
C CYS A 274 -16.22 -8.72 -28.61
N HIS A 275 -16.70 -7.49 -28.45
CA HIS A 275 -17.97 -7.13 -27.82
C HIS A 275 -18.06 -7.61 -26.38
N VAL A 276 -16.95 -7.48 -25.66
CA VAL A 276 -16.93 -7.83 -24.26
C VAL A 276 -16.22 -6.79 -23.41
N PHE A 277 -16.89 -6.48 -22.31
CA PHE A 277 -16.72 -5.32 -21.47
C PHE A 277 -16.85 -5.76 -20.02
N GLU A 278 -15.92 -5.35 -19.18
CA GLU A 278 -16.03 -5.40 -17.73
C GLU A 278 -16.05 -3.97 -17.20
N THR A 279 -16.78 -3.75 -16.12
CA THR A 279 -16.86 -2.44 -15.48
C THR A 279 -16.97 -2.64 -13.99
N GLU A 280 -15.96 -2.15 -13.28
CA GLU A 280 -15.92 -2.20 -11.83
C GLU A 280 -15.97 -0.78 -11.28
N GLN A 281 -16.60 -0.62 -10.13
CA GLN A 281 -16.74 0.67 -9.47
C GLN A 281 -16.46 0.56 -7.98
N VAL A 282 -15.96 1.65 -7.41
CA VAL A 282 -15.80 1.80 -5.96
C VAL A 282 -16.34 3.15 -5.53
N THR A 283 -17.02 3.17 -4.39
CA THR A 283 -17.46 4.39 -3.70
C THR A 283 -16.62 4.59 -2.45
N MET A 284 -16.63 5.81 -1.91
CA MET A 284 -15.81 6.15 -0.73
C MET A 284 -14.32 5.83 -0.97
N SER A 285 -13.86 6.09 -2.20
CA SER A 285 -12.49 5.78 -2.62
C SER A 285 -11.45 6.65 -1.92
N SER A 286 -11.88 7.81 -1.41
CA SER A 286 -11.07 8.70 -0.61
C SER A 286 -10.71 8.14 0.77
N ASP A 287 -11.23 6.97 1.14
CA ASP A 287 -10.77 6.18 2.29
C ASP A 287 -9.47 5.40 2.00
N GLY A 288 -8.88 5.54 0.81
CA GLY A 288 -7.69 4.77 0.44
C GLY A 288 -8.02 3.37 -0.12
N GLU A 289 -9.11 3.28 -0.89
CA GLU A 289 -9.59 2.02 -1.48
C GLU A 289 -8.72 1.49 -2.62
N ALA A 290 -8.90 0.22 -2.97
CA ALA A 290 -8.39 -0.34 -4.21
C ALA A 290 -9.53 -0.81 -5.12
N LEU A 291 -9.50 -0.40 -6.38
CA LEU A 291 -10.42 -0.84 -7.43
C LEU A 291 -9.70 -1.78 -8.37
N THR A 292 -10.23 -2.98 -8.55
CA THR A 292 -9.67 -3.97 -9.49
C THR A 292 -10.72 -4.37 -10.52
N VAL A 293 -10.37 -4.30 -11.81
CA VAL A 293 -11.11 -4.95 -12.89
C VAL A 293 -10.31 -6.16 -13.35
N ALA A 294 -10.98 -7.29 -13.58
CA ALA A 294 -10.30 -8.54 -13.88
C ALA A 294 -11.12 -9.41 -14.84
N ARG A 295 -10.42 -10.19 -15.67
CA ARG A 295 -11.04 -11.08 -16.67
C ARG A 295 -10.17 -12.29 -16.96
N THR A 296 -10.82 -13.43 -17.22
CA THR A 296 -10.22 -14.59 -17.87
C THR A 296 -10.50 -14.53 -19.37
N LEU A 297 -9.46 -14.69 -20.18
CA LEU A 297 -9.49 -14.87 -21.63
C LEU A 297 -9.22 -16.34 -21.92
N ASP A 298 -10.21 -17.07 -22.42
CA ASP A 298 -10.13 -18.52 -22.65
C ASP A 298 -10.34 -18.92 -24.11
N GLY A 299 -10.39 -17.92 -25.00
CA GLY A 299 -10.61 -18.15 -26.43
C GLY A 299 -12.06 -18.47 -26.79
N ASP A 300 -13.01 -18.27 -25.87
CA ASP A 300 -14.45 -18.24 -26.16
C ASP A 300 -15.07 -16.85 -25.88
N ASP A 301 -14.26 -15.80 -25.98
CA ASP A 301 -14.58 -14.42 -25.57
C ASP A 301 -15.47 -13.64 -26.56
N GLY A 302 -16.79 -13.71 -26.37
CA GLY A 302 -17.74 -12.94 -27.17
C GLY A 302 -17.71 -13.36 -28.64
N THR A 303 -17.34 -12.44 -29.54
CA THR A 303 -17.16 -12.73 -30.97
C THR A 303 -15.75 -13.17 -31.36
N CYS A 304 -14.81 -13.15 -30.42
CA CYS A 304 -13.44 -13.61 -30.60
C CYS A 304 -13.33 -15.06 -30.14
N LYS A 305 -12.61 -15.88 -30.92
CA LYS A 305 -12.47 -17.32 -30.70
C LYS A 305 -11.03 -17.76 -30.93
N GLY A 306 -10.59 -18.76 -30.17
CA GLY A 306 -9.25 -19.37 -30.26
C GLY A 306 -8.18 -18.64 -29.47
N GLY A 307 -6.96 -19.19 -29.49
CA GLY A 307 -5.78 -18.53 -28.95
C GLY A 307 -5.27 -17.40 -29.87
N GLY A 308 -4.20 -16.75 -29.43
CA GLY A 308 -3.55 -15.65 -30.15
C GLY A 308 -3.41 -14.40 -29.30
N ARG A 309 -3.06 -13.29 -29.95
CA ARG A 309 -2.88 -12.00 -29.31
C ARG A 309 -4.22 -11.29 -29.16
N TYR A 310 -4.52 -10.93 -27.93
CA TYR A 310 -5.64 -10.07 -27.56
C TYR A 310 -5.13 -8.72 -27.07
N TYR A 311 -5.98 -7.70 -27.15
CA TYR A 311 -5.69 -6.35 -26.69
C TYR A 311 -6.74 -5.92 -25.67
N VAL A 312 -6.27 -5.49 -24.52
CA VAL A 312 -7.07 -5.00 -23.42
C VAL A 312 -7.01 -3.48 -23.42
N ALA A 313 -8.15 -2.83 -23.65
CA ALA A 313 -8.31 -1.40 -23.44
C ALA A 313 -8.80 -1.16 -22.01
N LEU A 314 -7.97 -0.48 -21.22
CA LEU A 314 -8.25 -0.12 -19.84
C LEU A 314 -8.58 1.37 -19.77
N THR A 315 -9.74 1.73 -19.22
CA THR A 315 -10.20 3.12 -19.11
C THR A 315 -10.56 3.49 -17.67
N TRP A 316 -9.93 4.53 -17.12
CA TRP A 316 -10.36 5.14 -15.86
C TRP A 316 -11.54 6.09 -16.14
N ASP A 317 -12.73 5.51 -16.27
CA ASP A 317 -13.91 6.20 -16.80
C ASP A 317 -14.52 7.18 -15.81
N ARG A 318 -14.93 6.78 -14.60
CA ARG A 318 -15.45 7.72 -13.61
C ARG A 318 -14.36 8.08 -12.60
N VAL A 319 -14.30 9.35 -12.23
CA VAL A 319 -13.21 9.94 -11.45
C VAL A 319 -13.80 10.65 -10.23
N SER A 320 -13.31 10.30 -9.04
CA SER A 320 -13.66 10.94 -7.78
C SER A 320 -13.11 12.37 -7.68
N ALA A 321 -13.78 13.24 -6.93
CA ALA A 321 -13.30 14.61 -6.73
C ALA A 321 -12.00 14.62 -5.89
N GLY A 322 -11.05 15.49 -6.27
CA GLY A 322 -9.78 15.68 -5.55
C GLY A 322 -8.71 14.61 -5.83
N VAL A 323 -9.04 13.53 -6.54
CA VAL A 323 -8.06 12.50 -6.91
C VAL A 323 -6.98 13.07 -7.84
N PRO A 324 -5.70 12.63 -7.73
CA PRO A 324 -4.64 13.08 -8.62
C PRO A 324 -4.96 12.85 -10.10
N GLU A 325 -4.39 13.68 -10.98
CA GLU A 325 -4.59 13.59 -12.45
C GLU A 325 -4.15 12.24 -13.02
N ARG A 326 -3.20 11.57 -12.36
CA ARG A 326 -2.65 10.28 -12.76
C ARG A 326 -2.31 9.47 -11.53
N LEU A 327 -2.65 8.20 -11.56
CA LEU A 327 -2.36 7.24 -10.50
C LEU A 327 -1.57 6.04 -11.03
N PRO A 328 -0.77 5.37 -10.18
CA PRO A 328 -0.22 4.06 -10.52
C PRO A 328 -1.34 3.05 -10.80
N VAL A 329 -1.12 2.18 -11.77
CA VAL A 329 -1.98 1.03 -12.07
C VAL A 329 -1.13 -0.23 -12.10
N GLU A 330 -1.46 -1.19 -11.24
CA GLU A 330 -0.81 -2.49 -11.20
C GLU A 330 -1.56 -3.45 -12.14
N LEU A 331 -0.84 -4.05 -13.07
CA LEU A 331 -1.37 -5.09 -13.95
C LEU A 331 -0.86 -6.45 -13.49
N LEU A 332 -1.70 -7.47 -13.57
CA LEU A 332 -1.31 -8.85 -13.31
C LEU A 332 -1.79 -9.73 -14.45
N THR A 333 -0.86 -10.46 -15.04
CA THR A 333 -1.14 -11.44 -16.09
C THR A 333 -0.72 -12.83 -15.61
N ILE A 334 -1.62 -13.79 -15.66
CA ILE A 334 -1.34 -15.22 -15.40
C ILE A 334 -1.73 -16.00 -16.64
N VAL A 335 -0.83 -16.80 -17.19
CA VAL A 335 -1.11 -17.65 -18.36
C VAL A 335 -1.21 -19.11 -17.94
N GLU A 336 -2.32 -19.75 -18.29
CA GLU A 336 -2.55 -21.18 -18.17
C GLU A 336 -2.29 -21.86 -19.53
N PRO A 337 -1.39 -22.84 -19.60
CA PRO A 337 -1.24 -23.65 -20.80
C PRO A 337 -2.51 -24.45 -21.12
N PRO A 338 -2.59 -25.09 -22.29
CA PRO A 338 -3.71 -25.96 -22.62
C PRO A 338 -3.81 -27.14 -21.67
N VAL A 339 -5.04 -27.54 -21.35
CA VAL A 339 -5.30 -28.58 -20.34
C VAL A 339 -5.65 -29.90 -21.02
N THR A 340 -4.94 -30.96 -20.64
CA THR A 340 -5.19 -32.34 -21.12
C THR A 340 -6.17 -33.10 -20.24
N ASP A 341 -6.19 -32.77 -18.94
CA ASP A 341 -7.15 -33.28 -17.96
C ASP A 341 -7.45 -32.17 -16.94
N GLY A 342 -8.73 -31.81 -16.78
CA GLY A 342 -9.16 -30.79 -15.83
C GLY A 342 -9.23 -31.31 -14.38
N GLY A 343 -9.02 -32.60 -14.15
CA GLY A 343 -9.04 -33.22 -12.83
C GLY A 343 -10.46 -33.32 -12.24
N SER A 344 -10.57 -33.16 -10.93
CA SER A 344 -11.84 -33.28 -10.21
C SER A 344 -12.93 -32.34 -10.75
N ARG A 345 -14.15 -32.88 -10.93
CA ARG A 345 -15.33 -32.10 -11.31
C ARG A 345 -15.67 -31.04 -10.27
N ALA A 346 -16.34 -29.96 -10.66
CA ALA A 346 -16.85 -28.96 -9.73
C ALA A 346 -17.74 -29.60 -8.64
N VAL A 347 -17.56 -29.17 -7.39
CA VAL A 347 -18.44 -29.52 -6.26
C VAL A 347 -18.99 -28.21 -5.71
N LEU A 348 -20.31 -28.15 -5.61
CA LEU A 348 -21.05 -26.93 -5.33
C LEU A 348 -21.20 -26.57 -3.84
N PRO A 349 -21.20 -27.52 -2.87
CA PRO A 349 -21.16 -27.16 -1.47
C PRO A 349 -19.98 -26.25 -1.15
N LYS A 350 -20.30 -25.08 -0.58
CA LYS A 350 -19.31 -24.19 0.01
C LYS A 350 -18.66 -24.87 1.22
N VAL A 351 -17.43 -24.48 1.53
CA VAL A 351 -16.70 -24.97 2.70
C VAL A 351 -17.46 -24.60 3.98
N PRO A 352 -17.76 -25.55 4.87
CA PRO A 352 -18.41 -25.24 6.13
C PRO A 352 -17.45 -24.48 7.05
N PHE A 353 -17.99 -23.50 7.77
CA PHE A 353 -17.23 -22.78 8.77
C PHE A 353 -17.06 -23.60 10.05
N THR A 354 -15.86 -23.55 10.64
CA THR A 354 -15.55 -24.15 11.93
C THR A 354 -14.95 -23.09 12.83
N GLU A 355 -15.46 -22.95 14.06
CA GLU A 355 -14.94 -21.97 15.00
C GLU A 355 -13.43 -22.17 15.26
N PRO A 356 -12.58 -21.16 15.00
CA PRO A 356 -11.16 -21.29 15.23
C PRO A 356 -10.81 -21.31 16.72
N SER A 357 -9.82 -22.11 17.11
CA SER A 357 -9.34 -22.21 18.49
C SER A 357 -8.02 -21.48 18.75
N ALA A 358 -7.30 -21.08 17.70
CA ALA A 358 -5.96 -20.49 17.79
C ALA A 358 -6.01 -18.99 17.51
N ASP A 359 -5.64 -18.19 18.50
CA ASP A 359 -5.55 -16.73 18.40
C ASP A 359 -4.15 -16.31 17.94
N ARG A 360 -4.08 -15.38 16.99
CA ARG A 360 -2.84 -14.82 16.45
C ARG A 360 -2.99 -13.33 16.19
N GLU A 361 -2.01 -12.53 16.59
CA GLU A 361 -1.89 -11.15 16.14
C GLU A 361 -1.36 -11.11 14.70
N VAL A 362 -1.91 -10.22 13.89
CA VAL A 362 -1.50 -9.97 12.51
C VAL A 362 -1.58 -8.47 12.21
N THR A 363 -0.83 -8.01 11.22
CA THR A 363 -0.93 -6.65 10.71
C THR A 363 -1.17 -6.74 9.21
N GLY A 364 -2.36 -6.36 8.76
CA GLY A 364 -2.74 -6.33 7.35
C GLY A 364 -1.83 -5.40 6.53
N GLY A 365 -1.59 -5.75 5.26
CA GLY A 365 -0.82 -4.92 4.33
C GLY A 365 -1.69 -3.88 3.63
N GLY A 366 -1.11 -2.79 3.13
CA GLY A 366 -1.86 -1.73 2.43
C GLY A 366 -2.18 -2.02 0.95
N SER A 367 -1.77 -3.16 0.41
CA SER A 367 -2.06 -3.56 -0.98
C SER A 367 -2.05 -5.08 -1.14
N PHE A 368 -2.49 -5.58 -2.30
CA PHE A 368 -2.37 -6.99 -2.66
C PHE A 368 -0.91 -7.48 -2.63
N THR A 369 0.03 -6.64 -3.05
CA THR A 369 1.47 -6.96 -3.13
C THR A 369 2.05 -7.28 -1.76
N VAL A 370 1.75 -6.43 -0.77
CA VAL A 370 2.27 -6.56 0.61
C VAL A 370 1.27 -7.19 1.57
N ALA A 371 0.25 -7.88 1.06
CA ALA A 371 -0.81 -8.49 1.86
C ALA A 371 -0.24 -9.47 2.91
N ALA A 372 -0.77 -9.38 4.14
CA ALA A 372 -0.30 -10.16 5.26
C ALA A 372 -0.64 -11.64 5.10
N THR A 373 0.35 -12.52 5.26
CA THR A 373 0.15 -13.95 5.03
C THR A 373 -0.54 -14.60 6.23
N LEU A 374 -1.68 -15.24 5.99
CA LEU A 374 -2.42 -16.05 6.97
C LEU A 374 -2.02 -17.53 6.79
N PRO A 375 -1.31 -18.14 7.76
CA PRO A 375 -0.72 -19.47 7.55
C PRO A 375 -1.72 -20.64 7.57
N GLY A 376 -3.00 -20.41 7.89
CA GLY A 376 -4.00 -21.47 7.98
C GLY A 376 -5.30 -21.01 8.64
N SER A 377 -6.14 -21.97 9.03
CA SER A 377 -7.31 -21.70 9.89
C SER A 377 -6.86 -21.06 11.21
N GLY A 378 -7.62 -20.11 11.72
CA GLY A 378 -7.28 -19.37 12.93
C GLY A 378 -8.15 -18.15 13.17
N ARG A 379 -8.02 -17.60 14.38
CA ARG A 379 -8.56 -16.29 14.77
C ARG A 379 -7.44 -15.27 14.70
N TYR A 380 -7.56 -14.33 13.78
CA TYR A 380 -6.55 -13.32 13.51
C TYR A 380 -7.01 -11.97 14.04
N ARG A 381 -6.22 -11.35 14.90
CA ARG A 381 -6.50 -10.06 15.53
C ARG A 381 -5.66 -8.98 14.88
N ASP A 382 -6.31 -7.88 14.52
CA ASP A 382 -5.66 -6.65 14.04
C ASP A 382 -6.36 -5.45 14.67
N THR A 383 -5.79 -4.27 14.52
CA THR A 383 -6.40 -2.99 14.88
C THR A 383 -6.31 -2.07 13.68
N LEU A 384 -7.47 -1.59 13.23
CA LEU A 384 -7.59 -0.69 12.09
C LEU A 384 -7.93 0.72 12.55
N GLN A 385 -7.38 1.72 11.88
CA GLN A 385 -7.80 3.11 11.94
C GLN A 385 -9.01 3.32 11.04
N ARG A 386 -9.76 4.39 11.30
CA ARG A 386 -10.77 4.84 10.36
C ARG A 386 -10.08 5.43 9.12
N GLY A 387 -10.65 5.16 7.96
CA GLY A 387 -10.00 5.38 6.66
C GLY A 387 -8.94 4.33 6.31
N GLU A 388 -8.89 3.16 6.95
CA GLU A 388 -7.99 2.07 6.53
C GLU A 388 -8.68 1.02 5.67
N TYR A 389 -7.98 0.60 4.62
CA TYR A 389 -8.27 -0.59 3.84
C TYR A 389 -7.03 -1.49 3.81
N VAL A 390 -7.14 -2.69 4.39
CA VAL A 390 -5.99 -3.58 4.57
C VAL A 390 -6.25 -4.97 4.00
N PHE A 391 -5.18 -5.62 3.56
CA PHE A 391 -5.18 -6.86 2.80
C PHE A 391 -4.45 -7.98 3.54
N TYR A 392 -5.06 -9.15 3.51
CA TYR A 392 -4.53 -10.42 3.97
C TYR A 392 -4.54 -11.41 2.81
N ARG A 393 -3.66 -12.40 2.81
CA ARG A 393 -3.62 -13.46 1.82
C ARG A 393 -3.56 -14.84 2.45
N VAL A 394 -4.26 -15.78 1.85
CA VAL A 394 -4.30 -17.20 2.25
C VAL A 394 -4.00 -18.07 1.05
N LYS A 395 -3.14 -19.07 1.21
CA LYS A 395 -2.82 -20.01 0.14
C LYS A 395 -3.87 -21.12 0.13
N LEU A 396 -4.53 -21.30 -1.00
CA LEU A 396 -5.42 -22.43 -1.26
C LEU A 396 -4.84 -23.31 -2.37
N ASP A 397 -4.71 -24.59 -2.09
CA ASP A 397 -4.41 -25.61 -3.10
C ASP A 397 -5.70 -26.14 -3.75
N TRP A 398 -5.56 -26.92 -4.82
CA TRP A 398 -6.67 -27.60 -5.45
C TRP A 398 -7.43 -28.46 -4.43
N GLY A 399 -8.77 -28.49 -4.52
CA GLY A 399 -9.64 -29.22 -3.58
C GLY A 399 -9.86 -28.51 -2.24
N GLN A 400 -9.17 -27.39 -1.97
CA GLN A 400 -9.39 -26.58 -0.77
C GLN A 400 -10.30 -25.38 -1.04
N GLY A 401 -10.95 -24.88 -0.01
CA GLY A 401 -11.66 -23.60 -0.02
C GLY A 401 -11.56 -22.94 1.35
N LEU A 402 -12.20 -21.79 1.51
CA LEU A 402 -12.23 -21.06 2.77
C LEU A 402 -13.63 -20.64 3.18
N ALA A 403 -13.80 -20.39 4.47
CA ALA A 403 -14.94 -19.70 5.06
C ALA A 403 -14.44 -18.72 6.12
N TYR A 404 -14.95 -17.50 6.14
CA TYR A 404 -14.52 -16.49 7.09
C TYR A 404 -15.63 -15.52 7.49
N ARG A 405 -15.41 -14.84 8.60
CA ARG A 405 -16.17 -13.67 9.05
C ARG A 405 -15.24 -12.69 9.75
N VAL A 406 -15.64 -11.44 9.79
CA VAL A 406 -14.88 -10.34 10.39
C VAL A 406 -15.71 -9.70 11.49
N HIS A 407 -15.18 -9.65 12.70
CA HIS A 407 -15.76 -8.91 13.81
C HIS A 407 -15.06 -7.57 13.97
N PHE A 408 -15.86 -6.53 14.17
CA PHE A 408 -15.42 -5.19 14.53
C PHE A 408 -15.79 -4.97 15.99
N GLY A 409 -14.79 -4.77 16.84
CA GLY A 409 -14.95 -4.53 18.25
C GLY A 409 -15.51 -3.14 18.54
N GLN A 410 -15.83 -2.89 19.81
CA GLN A 410 -16.28 -1.57 20.25
C GLN A 410 -15.17 -0.52 20.04
N ALA A 411 -15.52 0.63 19.47
CA ALA A 411 -14.61 1.74 19.23
C ALA A 411 -15.34 3.08 19.29
N GLY A 412 -14.90 3.98 20.18
CA GLY A 412 -15.48 5.31 20.34
C GLY A 412 -16.77 5.36 21.17
N GLY A 413 -17.45 6.51 21.10
CA GLY A 413 -18.71 6.79 21.80
C GLY A 413 -19.95 6.61 20.91
N SER A 414 -21.12 6.97 21.42
CA SER A 414 -22.36 7.02 20.62
C SER A 414 -22.52 8.38 19.94
N GLY A 415 -22.84 8.41 18.64
CA GLY A 415 -23.14 9.65 17.91
C GLY A 415 -22.86 9.52 16.41
N VAL A 416 -23.33 10.50 15.62
CA VAL A 416 -23.10 10.53 14.16
C VAL A 416 -21.63 10.66 13.80
N ASP A 417 -20.83 11.25 14.69
CA ASP A 417 -19.39 11.45 14.53
C ASP A 417 -18.58 10.14 14.61
N ASN A 418 -19.19 9.03 15.03
CA ASN A 418 -18.56 7.71 15.12
C ASN A 418 -19.03 6.75 14.01
N ILE A 419 -19.76 7.25 13.02
CA ILE A 419 -20.29 6.45 11.91
C ILE A 419 -19.22 6.29 10.83
N SER A 420 -18.92 5.04 10.49
CA SER A 420 -18.08 4.68 9.35
C SER A 420 -18.74 3.60 8.51
N ASN A 421 -18.38 3.52 7.25
CA ASN A 421 -18.62 2.34 6.46
C ASN A 421 -17.60 1.25 6.84
N ILE A 422 -18.04 0.03 7.12
CA ILE A 422 -17.15 -1.13 7.22
C ILE A 422 -17.42 -2.07 6.06
N ALA A 423 -16.38 -2.70 5.55
CA ALA A 423 -16.52 -3.65 4.47
C ALA A 423 -15.52 -4.81 4.59
N THR A 424 -15.87 -5.93 3.98
CA THR A 424 -14.91 -6.98 3.66
C THR A 424 -15.11 -7.45 2.23
N SER A 425 -14.02 -7.80 1.56
CA SER A 425 -14.03 -8.32 0.19
C SER A 425 -13.11 -9.52 0.08
N LEU A 426 -13.55 -10.52 -0.67
CA LEU A 426 -12.77 -11.70 -0.99
C LEU A 426 -12.37 -11.68 -2.47
N TYR A 427 -11.10 -11.93 -2.76
CA TYR A 427 -10.56 -11.94 -4.11
C TYR A 427 -9.83 -13.26 -4.41
N ASN A 428 -9.83 -13.65 -5.68
CA ASN A 428 -9.12 -14.83 -6.16
C ASN A 428 -7.65 -14.49 -6.55
N PRO A 429 -6.86 -15.47 -7.06
CA PRO A 429 -5.43 -15.24 -7.33
C PRO A 429 -5.08 -14.22 -8.40
N TYR A 430 -6.01 -13.92 -9.31
CA TYR A 430 -5.84 -12.84 -10.28
C TYR A 430 -6.64 -11.59 -9.87
N ARG A 431 -6.89 -11.43 -8.56
CA ARG A 431 -7.51 -10.25 -7.93
C ARG A 431 -8.93 -9.93 -8.41
N ALA A 432 -9.64 -10.88 -9.04
CA ALA A 432 -11.07 -10.72 -9.28
C ALA A 432 -11.84 -10.89 -7.98
N GLN A 433 -12.80 -9.98 -7.71
CA GLN A 433 -13.65 -10.06 -6.53
C GLN A 433 -14.59 -11.28 -6.66
N ILE A 434 -14.61 -12.10 -5.62
CA ILE A 434 -15.48 -13.28 -5.51
C ILE A 434 -16.79 -12.88 -4.83
N ASP A 435 -16.67 -12.15 -3.73
CA ASP A 435 -17.79 -11.76 -2.88
C ASP A 435 -17.38 -10.59 -1.98
N SER A 436 -18.35 -9.84 -1.48
CA SER A 436 -18.12 -8.74 -0.54
C SER A 436 -19.36 -8.44 0.28
N ASP A 437 -19.17 -7.86 1.46
CA ASP A 437 -20.27 -7.36 2.28
C ASP A 437 -19.85 -6.05 2.95
N THR A 438 -20.81 -5.16 3.16
CA THR A 438 -20.56 -3.85 3.77
C THR A 438 -21.76 -3.39 4.58
N THR A 439 -21.50 -2.68 5.67
CA THR A 439 -22.56 -2.09 6.48
C THR A 439 -22.10 -0.83 7.19
N VAL A 440 -23.01 -0.20 7.92
CA VAL A 440 -22.74 0.97 8.75
C VAL A 440 -22.23 0.52 10.12
N PHE A 441 -21.05 0.98 10.50
CA PHE A 441 -20.47 0.79 11.82
C PHE A 441 -20.67 2.04 12.68
N THR A 442 -21.28 1.85 13.85
CA THR A 442 -21.65 2.95 14.77
C THR A 442 -20.74 3.06 15.99
N GLY A 443 -19.60 2.36 15.97
CA GLY A 443 -18.73 2.20 17.15
C GLY A 443 -19.13 1.06 18.10
N ARG A 444 -20.28 0.43 17.86
CA ARG A 444 -20.73 -0.77 18.59
C ARG A 444 -20.26 -2.05 17.89
N PRO A 445 -20.06 -3.16 18.63
CA PRO A 445 -19.66 -4.43 18.04
C PRO A 445 -20.54 -4.81 16.85
N ALA A 446 -19.90 -5.21 15.75
CA ALA A 446 -20.55 -5.62 14.52
C ALA A 446 -19.77 -6.80 13.89
N ALA A 447 -20.42 -7.53 12.99
CA ALA A 447 -19.78 -8.58 12.21
C ALA A 447 -20.14 -8.46 10.73
N LEU A 448 -19.21 -8.87 9.87
CA LEU A 448 -19.41 -9.06 8.45
C LEU A 448 -19.14 -10.54 8.08
N PRO A 449 -19.90 -11.13 7.16
CA PRO A 449 -21.02 -10.51 6.43
C PRO A 449 -22.22 -10.19 7.33
N SER A 450 -23.02 -9.19 6.93
CA SER A 450 -24.13 -8.65 7.70
C SER A 450 -25.46 -9.38 7.43
N THR A 451 -25.53 -10.14 6.36
CA THR A 451 -26.74 -10.85 5.88
C THR A 451 -26.64 -12.38 5.97
N GLU A 452 -25.44 -12.91 6.17
CA GLU A 452 -25.15 -14.34 6.31
C GLU A 452 -24.20 -14.57 7.50
N ASP A 453 -24.00 -15.82 7.92
CA ASP A 453 -23.09 -16.12 9.03
C ASP A 453 -21.61 -15.96 8.65
N VAL A 454 -21.26 -16.27 7.40
CA VAL A 454 -19.88 -16.31 6.87
C VAL A 454 -19.83 -16.11 5.36
N LEU A 455 -18.75 -15.50 4.87
CA LEU A 455 -18.37 -15.57 3.46
C LEU A 455 -17.61 -16.86 3.21
N SER A 456 -17.99 -17.62 2.19
CA SER A 456 -17.39 -18.94 1.91
C SER A 456 -17.27 -19.25 0.43
N THR A 457 -16.23 -20.02 0.10
CA THR A 457 -15.94 -20.52 -1.25
C THR A 457 -16.31 -21.99 -1.38
N VAL A 458 -16.55 -22.44 -2.59
CA VAL A 458 -16.44 -23.85 -2.96
C VAL A 458 -14.98 -24.30 -2.98
N PRO A 459 -14.70 -25.62 -2.96
CA PRO A 459 -13.37 -26.14 -3.24
C PRO A 459 -12.85 -25.66 -4.60
N VAL A 460 -11.62 -25.17 -4.63
CA VAL A 460 -10.96 -24.69 -5.84
C VAL A 460 -10.70 -25.86 -6.79
N ARG A 461 -11.33 -25.82 -7.97
CA ARG A 461 -11.21 -26.86 -9.00
C ARG A 461 -11.26 -26.24 -10.38
N TYR A 462 -10.46 -26.75 -11.30
CA TYR A 462 -10.35 -26.21 -12.67
C TYR A 462 -11.71 -26.08 -13.35
N HIS A 463 -12.55 -27.11 -13.22
CA HIS A 463 -13.89 -27.17 -13.82
C HIS A 463 -14.89 -26.16 -13.24
N ASN A 464 -14.58 -25.48 -12.13
CA ASN A 464 -15.45 -24.44 -11.59
C ASN A 464 -15.69 -23.32 -12.61
N ARG A 465 -14.73 -23.04 -13.51
CA ARG A 465 -14.85 -22.01 -14.56
C ARG A 465 -16.06 -22.20 -15.50
N HIS A 466 -16.53 -23.44 -15.63
CA HIS A 466 -17.72 -23.80 -16.41
C HIS A 466 -18.92 -24.22 -15.55
N ALA A 467 -18.88 -23.94 -14.23
CA ALA A 467 -19.97 -24.30 -13.34
C ALA A 467 -21.26 -23.54 -13.71
N ASP A 468 -22.41 -24.20 -13.51
CA ASP A 468 -23.72 -23.57 -13.69
C ASP A 468 -23.92 -22.42 -12.69
N THR A 469 -23.37 -22.57 -11.48
CA THR A 469 -23.39 -21.52 -10.45
C THR A 469 -22.32 -20.47 -10.75
N PHE A 470 -22.77 -19.28 -11.16
CA PHE A 470 -21.90 -18.17 -11.54
C PHE A 470 -20.86 -17.81 -10.47
N SER A 471 -21.27 -17.72 -9.20
CA SER A 471 -20.37 -17.36 -8.09
C SER A 471 -19.24 -18.35 -7.86
N ALA A 472 -19.37 -19.60 -8.31
CA ALA A 472 -18.30 -20.59 -8.22
C ALA A 472 -17.22 -20.41 -9.31
N ARG A 473 -17.53 -19.73 -10.43
CA ARG A 473 -16.64 -19.66 -11.61
C ARG A 473 -15.31 -18.98 -11.34
N SER A 474 -15.29 -17.98 -10.47
CA SER A 474 -14.08 -17.27 -10.05
C SER A 474 -13.14 -18.11 -9.15
N GLN A 475 -13.55 -19.32 -8.77
CA GLN A 475 -12.85 -20.21 -7.83
C GLN A 475 -12.19 -21.38 -8.58
N ALA A 476 -11.57 -21.09 -9.72
CA ALA A 476 -11.06 -22.09 -10.67
C ALA A 476 -9.53 -22.16 -10.76
N LEU A 477 -8.80 -21.46 -9.87
CA LEU A 477 -7.35 -21.36 -9.89
C LEU A 477 -6.79 -21.49 -8.47
N ALA A 478 -5.94 -22.48 -8.23
CA ALA A 478 -5.21 -22.61 -6.95
C ALA A 478 -4.17 -21.50 -6.80
N GLY A 479 -4.01 -20.94 -5.61
CA GLY A 479 -3.27 -19.68 -5.49
C GLY A 479 -3.44 -18.95 -4.17
N TRP A 480 -2.93 -17.73 -4.16
CA TRP A 480 -3.19 -16.78 -3.10
C TRP A 480 -4.57 -16.18 -3.28
N TYR A 481 -5.45 -16.41 -2.32
CA TYR A 481 -6.73 -15.70 -2.21
C TYR A 481 -6.54 -14.56 -1.22
N TYR A 482 -7.24 -13.45 -1.45
CA TYR A 482 -7.06 -12.24 -0.66
C TYR A 482 -8.33 -11.86 0.07
N ILE A 483 -8.20 -11.53 1.35
CA ILE A 483 -9.28 -10.97 2.16
C ILE A 483 -8.90 -9.52 2.42
N ALA A 484 -9.77 -8.59 2.05
CA ALA A 484 -9.60 -7.19 2.37
C ALA A 484 -10.62 -6.77 3.44
N ILE A 485 -10.21 -5.88 4.33
CA ILE A 485 -11.04 -5.36 5.43
C ILE A 485 -10.92 -3.84 5.43
N LYS A 486 -12.06 -3.16 5.37
CA LYS A 486 -12.18 -1.72 5.38
C LYS A 486 -12.81 -1.23 6.69
N VAL A 487 -12.23 -0.17 7.24
CA VAL A 487 -12.92 0.75 8.14
C VAL A 487 -12.82 2.13 7.49
N GLY A 488 -13.89 2.59 6.86
CA GLY A 488 -13.95 3.89 6.19
C GLY A 488 -13.81 5.06 7.15
N SER A 489 -13.60 6.26 6.61
CA SER A 489 -13.52 7.49 7.40
C SER A 489 -14.85 7.82 8.10
N THR A 490 -14.83 8.81 8.99
CA THR A 490 -16.03 9.37 9.62
C THR A 490 -16.46 10.66 8.95
N ALA A 491 -17.77 10.91 8.91
CA ALA A 491 -18.33 12.13 8.31
C ALA A 491 -17.98 13.41 9.09
N ALA A 492 -17.60 13.28 10.36
CA ALA A 492 -17.10 14.36 11.20
C ALA A 492 -15.70 14.01 11.70
N SER A 493 -14.89 15.02 12.02
CA SER A 493 -13.59 14.92 12.68
C SER A 493 -13.72 14.48 14.14
N GLY A 494 -14.43 13.36 14.37
CA GLY A 494 -14.57 12.72 15.67
C GLY A 494 -13.28 12.04 16.09
N ASP A 495 -13.25 11.52 17.32
CA ASP A 495 -12.07 10.82 17.84
C ASP A 495 -11.68 9.67 16.91
N ASP A 496 -10.44 9.72 16.38
CA ASP A 496 -9.78 8.64 15.61
C ASP A 496 -9.52 7.43 16.52
N VAL A 497 -10.59 6.84 17.06
CA VAL A 497 -10.51 5.67 17.93
C VAL A 497 -10.30 4.44 17.05
N PRO A 498 -9.19 3.71 17.24
CA PRO A 498 -8.92 2.55 16.42
C PRO A 498 -9.91 1.44 16.71
N VAL A 499 -10.31 0.73 15.67
CA VAL A 499 -11.29 -0.36 15.69
C VAL A 499 -10.54 -1.68 15.83
N PRO A 500 -10.70 -2.41 16.96
CA PRO A 500 -10.21 -3.78 17.05
C PRO A 500 -10.94 -4.65 16.02
N VAL A 501 -10.20 -5.41 15.23
CA VAL A 501 -10.74 -6.30 14.21
C VAL A 501 -10.33 -7.73 14.52
N THR A 502 -11.26 -8.67 14.34
CA THR A 502 -10.99 -10.11 14.46
C THR A 502 -11.49 -10.83 13.22
N LEU A 503 -10.57 -11.39 12.44
CA LEU A 503 -10.85 -12.25 11.30
C LEU A 503 -10.83 -13.73 11.74
N ASP A 504 -12.00 -14.36 11.77
CA ASP A 504 -12.11 -15.80 11.98
C ASP A 504 -12.04 -16.50 10.62
N LEU A 505 -11.06 -17.38 10.42
CA LEU A 505 -10.81 -18.07 9.15
C LEU A 505 -10.81 -19.59 9.32
N THR A 506 -11.56 -20.27 8.47
CA THR A 506 -11.48 -21.72 8.22
C THR A 506 -10.94 -21.97 6.81
N ILE A 507 -9.91 -22.81 6.70
CA ILE A 507 -9.54 -23.48 5.44
C ILE A 507 -10.07 -24.91 5.54
N GLY A 508 -10.86 -25.32 4.54
CA GLY A 508 -11.46 -26.64 4.48
C GLY A 508 -11.25 -27.31 3.13
N GLY A 509 -11.62 -28.59 3.04
CA GLY A 509 -11.28 -29.43 1.90
C GLY A 509 -9.90 -30.06 2.02
N ARG A 510 -9.69 -31.19 1.34
CA ARG A 510 -8.40 -31.87 1.28
C ARG A 510 -7.69 -31.43 0.00
N PRO A 511 -6.36 -31.25 0.03
CA PRO A 511 -5.59 -31.08 -1.20
C PRO A 511 -5.87 -32.22 -2.18
N GLU A 512 -6.14 -31.85 -3.42
CA GLU A 512 -6.38 -32.73 -4.56
C GLU A 512 -5.31 -32.50 -5.63
N ASP A 513 -5.18 -33.46 -6.55
CA ASP A 513 -4.39 -33.23 -7.76
C ASP A 513 -5.06 -32.15 -8.62
N GLY A 514 -4.25 -31.23 -9.13
CA GLY A 514 -4.69 -30.19 -10.05
C GLY A 514 -4.89 -30.69 -11.48
N PRO A 515 -5.29 -29.80 -12.40
CA PRO A 515 -5.36 -30.13 -13.81
C PRO A 515 -3.97 -30.48 -14.37
N SER A 516 -3.95 -31.37 -15.36
CA SER A 516 -2.75 -31.74 -16.12
C SER A 516 -2.63 -30.87 -17.36
N TYR A 517 -1.61 -30.03 -17.40
CA TYR A 517 -1.33 -29.13 -18.53
C TYR A 517 -0.47 -29.81 -19.61
N ALA A 518 -0.75 -29.50 -20.88
CA ALA A 518 0.06 -29.91 -22.01
C ALA A 518 1.45 -29.26 -21.96
N GLY A 519 2.51 -30.02 -22.26
CA GLY A 519 3.89 -29.50 -22.25
C GLY A 519 4.60 -29.52 -20.88
N ALA A 520 4.20 -30.44 -20.00
CA ALA A 520 4.70 -30.68 -18.64
C ALA A 520 6.14 -30.21 -18.36
N SER A 521 6.27 -29.01 -17.75
CA SER A 521 7.33 -28.61 -16.81
C SER A 521 7.08 -27.26 -16.13
N GLN A 522 6.16 -26.42 -16.61
CA GLN A 522 5.85 -25.15 -15.95
C GLN A 522 4.53 -25.26 -15.19
N LYS A 523 4.63 -25.48 -13.87
CA LYS A 523 3.63 -25.00 -12.91
C LYS A 523 3.31 -23.54 -13.31
N PRO A 524 2.04 -23.08 -13.34
CA PRO A 524 1.75 -21.68 -13.61
C PRO A 524 2.63 -20.83 -12.70
N ALA A 525 3.48 -20.00 -13.31
CA ALA A 525 4.46 -19.21 -12.59
C ALA A 525 3.70 -18.15 -11.77
N GLN A 526 3.33 -18.50 -10.54
CA GLN A 526 3.06 -17.52 -9.50
C GLN A 526 4.41 -16.93 -9.12
N SER A 527 4.94 -16.05 -9.97
CA SER A 527 6.07 -15.21 -9.61
C SER A 527 5.64 -14.36 -8.43
N ALA A 528 6.21 -14.65 -7.26
CA ALA A 528 6.24 -13.69 -6.17
C ALA A 528 6.80 -12.36 -6.71
N PRO A 529 6.36 -11.20 -6.20
CA PRO A 529 6.92 -9.92 -6.63
C PRO A 529 8.44 -9.98 -6.48
N VAL A 530 9.14 -9.89 -7.60
CA VAL A 530 10.59 -9.73 -7.62
C VAL A 530 10.82 -8.27 -7.25
N LEU A 531 11.28 -8.03 -6.02
CA LEU A 531 11.94 -6.78 -5.67
C LEU A 531 13.18 -6.69 -6.56
N VAL A 532 13.10 -5.89 -7.63
CA VAL A 532 14.27 -5.56 -8.44
C VAL A 532 15.13 -4.67 -7.56
N ALA A 533 16.23 -5.23 -7.02
CA ALA A 533 17.32 -4.40 -6.53
C ALA A 533 17.78 -3.56 -7.73
N ALA A 534 17.67 -2.23 -7.61
CA ALA A 534 18.20 -1.33 -8.62
C ALA A 534 19.68 -1.66 -8.83
N GLU A 535 20.05 -2.05 -10.04
CA GLU A 535 21.45 -2.06 -10.43
C GLU A 535 21.96 -0.63 -10.30
N GLU A 536 22.97 -0.43 -9.45
CA GLU A 536 23.67 0.84 -9.37
C GLU A 536 24.16 1.20 -10.77
N PRO A 537 23.88 2.42 -11.28
CA PRO A 537 24.51 2.87 -12.50
C PRO A 537 26.01 2.94 -12.22
N THR A 538 26.79 2.06 -12.86
CA THR A 538 28.24 2.18 -12.91
C THR A 538 28.58 3.44 -13.70
N GLU A 539 28.58 4.58 -13.02
CA GLU A 539 29.04 5.85 -13.54
C GLU A 539 30.58 5.82 -13.51
N THR A 540 31.18 5.33 -14.58
CA THR A 540 32.62 5.46 -14.78
C THR A 540 32.95 6.91 -15.07
N TRP A 541 33.33 7.67 -14.03
CA TRP A 541 34.02 8.94 -14.21
C TRP A 541 35.38 8.69 -14.88
N PRO A 542 35.71 9.37 -16.00
CA PRO A 542 37.05 9.31 -16.54
C PRO A 542 37.99 10.08 -15.61
N ILE A 543 38.87 9.34 -14.95
CA ILE A 543 40.00 9.89 -14.19
C ILE A 543 40.94 10.55 -15.21
N TRP A 544 40.97 11.89 -15.23
CA TRP A 544 42.03 12.65 -15.89
C TRP A 544 43.34 12.51 -15.09
N LEU A 545 44.16 11.52 -15.43
CA LEU A 545 45.57 11.51 -15.07
C LEU A 545 46.35 12.29 -16.13
N GLY A 546 46.71 13.52 -15.80
CA GLY A 546 47.71 14.27 -16.53
C GLY A 546 49.11 13.72 -16.26
N VAL A 547 49.74 13.12 -17.28
CA VAL A 547 51.20 13.04 -17.41
C VAL A 547 51.52 13.22 -18.89
N GLY A 548 52.25 14.28 -19.20
CA GLY A 548 52.57 14.68 -20.56
C GLY A 548 53.65 13.86 -21.23
N ALA A 549 53.68 13.94 -22.56
CA ALA A 549 54.86 14.16 -23.41
C ALA A 549 54.49 13.87 -24.86
N GLY A 550 55.02 14.68 -25.78
CA GLY A 550 55.33 14.22 -27.13
C GLY A 550 54.39 14.70 -28.24
N ALA A 551 54.86 15.74 -28.94
CA ALA A 551 54.36 16.24 -30.21
C ALA A 551 54.11 15.15 -31.28
N VAL A 552 53.20 15.43 -32.23
CA VAL A 552 53.50 15.54 -33.67
C VAL A 552 52.33 16.20 -34.41
N VAL A 553 52.72 17.05 -35.35
CA VAL A 553 51.98 17.98 -36.21
C VAL A 553 51.32 17.27 -37.41
N LEU A 554 50.29 17.92 -37.98
CA LEU A 554 49.75 17.88 -39.38
C LEU A 554 48.23 17.62 -39.33
N GLY A 555 47.32 18.40 -39.90
CA GLY A 555 47.36 19.46 -40.91
C GLY A 555 46.13 19.29 -41.82
N GLY A 556 45.38 20.36 -42.11
CA GLY A 556 44.31 20.39 -43.14
C GLY A 556 42.92 20.75 -42.59
N VAL A 557 42.46 22.01 -42.57
CA VAL A 557 42.01 22.90 -43.67
C VAL A 557 40.54 22.68 -44.10
N ILE A 558 39.67 23.61 -43.66
CA ILE A 558 38.59 24.34 -44.40
C ILE A 558 37.37 23.47 -44.86
N THR A 559 36.09 23.77 -44.55
CA THR A 559 35.34 25.00 -44.88
C THR A 559 34.00 25.07 -44.11
N VAL A 560 33.62 26.28 -43.71
CA VAL A 560 32.28 26.70 -43.26
C VAL A 560 31.35 26.89 -44.45
N VAL A 561 30.11 26.42 -44.40
CA VAL A 561 28.96 27.10 -45.02
C VAL A 561 27.74 27.02 -44.11
N VAL A 562 27.43 28.15 -43.48
CA VAL A 562 26.12 28.48 -42.93
C VAL A 562 25.24 28.97 -44.07
N ARG A 563 23.99 28.50 -44.16
CA ARG A 563 22.92 29.29 -44.80
C ARG A 563 21.60 29.13 -44.07
N LYS A 564 21.21 30.25 -43.46
CA LYS A 564 19.91 30.60 -42.89
C LYS A 564 18.96 31.09 -44.01
N ARG A 565 17.67 31.14 -43.66
CA ARG A 565 16.51 31.88 -44.22
C ARG A 565 15.48 30.96 -44.89
N ALA A 566 14.19 31.14 -44.68
CA ALA A 566 13.43 32.26 -44.13
C ALA A 566 12.34 31.77 -43.18
#